data_AF-A0A382Z158-F1
#
_entry.id   AF-A0A382Z158-F1
#
_cell.length_a   1.000
_cell.length_b   1.000
_cell.length_c   1.000
_cell.angle_alpha   90.00
_cell.angle_beta   90.00
_cell.angle_gamma   90.00
#
_symmetry.space_group_name_H-M   'P 1'
#
loop_
_entity.id
_entity.type
_entity.pdbx_description
1 polymer ?
#
loop_
_entity_poly.entity_id
_entity_poly.type
_entity_poly.pdbx_seq_one_letter_code
_entity_poly.pdbx_strand_id
1 'polypeptide(L)' 'MLHRIIEVCINNRFLTMLATVFIVGAGLWAVRKTPLDAIPDLSDVQVIILTDYPG' A
#
# COMPACT_ATOMS: atom_id res chain seq x y z
N MET A 1 -13.52 -24.45 10.96
CA MET A 1 -12.40 -23.79 10.23
C MET A 1 -11.77 -22.66 11.04
N LEU A 2 -12.51 -21.61 11.41
CA LEU A 2 -11.99 -20.51 12.25
C LEU A 2 -11.37 -20.97 13.57
N HIS A 3 -12.02 -21.90 14.29
CA HIS A 3 -11.49 -22.46 15.53
C HIS A 3 -10.09 -23.05 15.37
N ARG A 4 -9.87 -23.80 14.29
CA ARG A 4 -8.57 -24.42 13.97
C ARG A 4 -7.49 -23.36 13.68
N ILE A 5 -7.85 -22.25 13.04
CA ILE A 5 -6.92 -21.14 12.78
C ILE A 5 -6.53 -20.49 14.11
N ILE A 6 -7.50 -20.21 14.98
CA ILE A 6 -7.27 -19.61 16.28
C ILE A 6 -6.38 -20.52 17.15
N GLU A 7 -6.63 -21.82 17.19
CA GLU A 7 -5.77 -22.78 17.90
C GLU A 7 -4.34 -22.77 17.37
N VAL A 8 -4.15 -22.73 16.05
CA VAL A 8 -2.81 -22.65 15.44
C VAL A 8 -2.10 -21.35 15.83
N CYS A 9 -2.80 -20.21 15.85
CA CYS A 9 -2.26 -18.94 16.32
C CYS A 9 -1.90 -18.98 17.82
N ILE A 10 -2.76 -19.57 18.65
CA ILE A 10 -2.55 -19.67 20.10
C ILE A 10 -1.44 -20.65 20.46
N ASN A 11 -1.25 -21.73 19.70
CA ASN A 11 -0.17 -22.69 19.94
C ASN A 11 1.18 -22.15 19.45
N ASN A 12 1.18 -21.29 18.43
CA ASN A 12 2.38 -20.68 17.85
C ASN A 12 2.50 -19.17 18.19
N ARG A 13 2.22 -18.79 19.44
CA ARG A 13 2.15 -17.37 19.85
C ARG A 13 3.39 -16.58 19.47
N PHE A 14 4.57 -17.20 19.61
CA PHE A 14 5.83 -16.57 19.23
C PHE A 14 5.85 -16.19 17.74
N LEU A 15 5.50 -17.12 16.86
CA LEU A 15 5.46 -16.89 15.42
C LEU A 15 4.39 -15.88 15.04
N THR A 16 3.22 -15.93 15.70
CA THR A 16 2.14 -14.95 15.48
C THR A 16 2.57 -13.54 15.88
N MET A 17 3.22 -13.37 17.03
CA MET A 17 3.74 -12.07 17.47
C MET A 17 4.84 -11.56 16.54
N LEU A 18 5.76 -12.43 16.12
CA LEU A 18 6.82 -12.10 15.19
C LEU A 18 6.25 -11.65 13.83
N ALA A 19 5.30 -12.40 13.27
CA ALA A 19 4.61 -12.01 12.04
C ALA A 19 3.90 -10.67 12.18
N THR A 20 3.26 -10.41 13.33
CA THR A 20 2.60 -9.14 13.62
C THR A 20 3.62 -7.98 13.62
N VAL A 21 4.78 -8.15 14.25
CA VAL A 21 5.84 -7.13 14.26
C VAL A 21 6.34 -6.82 12.85
N PHE A 22 6.57 -7.85 12.03
CA PHE A 22 6.97 -7.64 10.64
C PHE A 22 5.91 -6.92 9.81
N ILE A 23 4.63 -7.29 9.95
CA ILE A 23 3.52 -6.64 9.25
C ILE A 23 3.41 -5.17 9.67
N VAL A 24 3.49 -4.88 10.98
CA VAL A 24 3.46 -3.50 11.49
C VAL A 24 4.66 -2.70 10.99
N GLY A 25 5.87 -3.27 11.04
CA GLY A 25 7.08 -2.61 10.55
C GLY A 25 7.02 -2.31 9.05
N ALA A 26 6.57 -3.28 8.25
CA ALA A 26 6.36 -3.11 6.81
C ALA A 26 5.26 -2.08 6.52
N GLY A 27 4.18 -2.07 7.30
CA GLY A 27 3.10 -1.10 7.20
C GLY A 27 3.57 0.32 7.49
N LEU A 28 4.36 0.51 8.56
CA LEU A 28 4.95 1.82 8.88
C LEU A 28 5.90 2.30 7.78
N TRP A 29 6.71 1.40 7.23
CA TRP A 29 7.60 1.72 6.11
C TRP A 29 6.81 2.11 4.86
N ALA A 30 5.73 1.38 4.54
CA ALA A 30 4.86 1.66 3.42
C ALA A 30 4.20 3.04 3.58
N VAL A 31 3.55 3.30 4.72
CA VAL A 31 2.90 4.59 5.00
C VAL A 31 3.86 5.77 4.86
N ARG A 32 5.13 5.62 5.31
CA ARG A 32 6.14 6.67 5.18
C ARG A 32 6.65 6.88 3.75
N LYS A 33 6.55 5.87 2.89
CA LYS A 33 7.05 5.90 1.50
C LYS A 33 5.96 6.10 0.46
N THR A 34 4.69 5.94 0.83
CA THR A 34 3.58 6.22 -0.08
C THR A 34 3.57 7.72 -0.39
N PRO A 35 3.68 8.12 -1.68
CA PRO A 35 3.55 9.52 -2.05
C PRO A 35 2.13 9.99 -1.71
N LEU A 36 2.04 11.13 -1.05
CA LEU A 36 0.78 11.73 -0.63
C LEU A 36 0.59 13.02 -1.41
N ASP A 37 -0.42 13.04 -2.28
CA ASP A 37 -0.86 14.25 -2.97
C ASP A 37 -2.03 14.89 -2.22
N ALA A 38 -2.05 16.22 -2.20
CA ALA A 38 -3.06 16.99 -1.47
C ALA A 38 -4.44 16.93 -2.14
N ILE A 39 -4.48 16.67 -3.45
CA ILE A 39 -5.69 16.65 -4.27
C ILE A 39 -5.59 15.38 -5.14
N PRO A 40 -6.67 14.60 -5.29
CA PRO A 40 -6.67 13.49 -6.23
C PRO A 40 -6.48 14.01 -7.66
N ASP A 41 -5.77 13.26 -8.49
CA ASP A 41 -5.70 13.57 -9.92
C ASP A 41 -7.08 13.36 -10.54
N LEU A 42 -7.69 14.47 -10.95
CA LEU A 42 -9.01 14.53 -11.58
C LEU A 42 -8.92 14.99 -13.04
N SER A 43 -7.69 15.11 -13.57
CA SER A 43 -7.47 15.57 -14.93
C SER A 43 -7.90 14.49 -15.92
N ASP A 44 -8.57 14.87 -17.00
CA ASP A 44 -8.84 13.95 -18.10
C ASP A 44 -7.54 13.58 -18.80
N VAL A 45 -7.46 12.36 -19.35
CA VAL A 45 -6.31 11.91 -20.14
C VAL A 45 -6.32 12.62 -21.48
N GLN A 46 -5.59 13.74 -21.58
CA GLN A 46 -5.52 14.56 -22.78
C GLN A 46 -4.23 14.31 -23.56
N VAL A 47 -4.35 14.17 -24.89
CA VAL A 47 -3.22 14.19 -25.82
C VAL A 47 -3.22 15.53 -26.54
N ILE A 48 -2.16 16.31 -26.39
CA ILE A 48 -2.01 17.63 -27.03
C ILE A 48 -1.12 17.48 -28.27
N ILE A 49 -1.60 17.92 -29.44
CA ILE A 49 -0.81 18.05 -30.66
C ILE A 49 -0.57 19.53 -30.90
N LEU A 50 0.67 19.97 -30.67
CA LEU A 50 1.13 21.33 -30.95
C LEU A 50 2.00 21.28 -32.21
N THR A 51 1.57 21.99 -33.26
CA THR A 51 2.36 22.16 -34.48
C THR A 51 2.61 23.64 -34.68
N ASP A 52 3.79 24.10 -34.28
CA ASP A 52 4.23 25.46 -34.55
C ASP A 52 4.71 25.58 -36.00
N TYR A 53 4.03 26.40 -36.79
CA TYR A 53 4.45 26.74 -38.15
C TYR A 53 4.62 28.26 -38.28
N PRO A 54 5.84 28.77 -38.04
CA PRO A 54 6.18 30.14 -38.37
C PRO A 54 6.45 30.25 -39.88
N GLY A 55 5.43 30.64 -40.65
CA GLY A 55 5.58 31.13 -42.05
C GLY A 55 4.81 30.36 -43.08
#